data_AF-A0A6L4Z4Z7-F1
#
_entry.id   AF-A0A6L4Z4Z7-F1
#
_cell.length_a   1.000
_cell.length_b   1.000
_cell.length_c   1.000
_cell.angle_alpha   90.00
_cell.angle_beta   90.00
_cell.angle_gamma   90.00
#
_symmetry.space_group_name_H-M   'P 1'
#
loop_
_entity.id
_entity.type
_entity.pdbx_description
1 polymer ?
#
loop_
_entity_poly.entity_id
_entity_poly.type
_entity_poly.pdbx_seq_one_letter_code
_entity_poly.pdbx_strand_id
1 'polypeptide(L)'
;MVGVEAGGRGKELGEHATRFHFAGGGRPGVLQGTFSYVLQDLDGQIAATHSISAGLDYPAIGPEHAYLHDSERVSYVTASDNEALDAFQLLAKLEGILPALESSHAVAYAIKAAARLSKNQVVIVNLSGRGDKDVHTVADILEVKL
;
A
#
# COMPACT_ATOMS: atom_id res chain seq x y z
N MET A 1 -5.53 7.30 -13.02
CA MET A 1 -4.44 7.32 -12.02
C MET A 1 -4.77 6.28 -10.97
N VAL A 2 -3.77 5.62 -10.39
CA VAL A 2 -4.00 4.55 -9.41
C VAL A 2 -3.16 4.81 -8.16
N GLY A 3 -3.80 4.78 -6.99
CA GLY A 3 -3.13 4.71 -5.69
C GLY A 3 -3.18 3.29 -5.14
N VAL A 4 -2.12 2.83 -4.48
CA VAL A 4 -2.03 1.48 -3.92
C VAL A 4 -1.90 1.57 -2.41
N GLU A 5 -2.86 0.99 -1.69
CA GLU A 5 -2.88 0.92 -0.24
C GLU A 5 -2.31 -0.40 0.27
N ALA A 6 -1.81 -0.40 1.49
CA ALA A 6 -1.25 -1.59 2.12
C ALA A 6 -2.36 -2.54 2.57
N GLY A 7 -2.51 -3.63 1.82
CA GLY A 7 -3.48 -4.69 2.07
C GLY A 7 -3.14 -5.58 3.27
N GLY A 8 -1.95 -5.41 3.86
CA GLY A 8 -1.51 -6.14 5.04
C GLY A 8 -1.56 -7.66 4.86
N ARG A 9 -1.96 -8.35 5.93
CA ARG A 9 -2.06 -9.81 6.02
C ARG A 9 -3.50 -10.33 5.98
N GLY A 10 -4.49 -9.44 6.02
CA GLY A 10 -5.90 -9.80 6.05
C GLY A 10 -6.84 -8.65 5.69
N LYS A 11 -8.14 -8.93 5.62
CA LYS A 11 -9.18 -7.93 5.28
C LYS A 11 -9.90 -7.37 6.49
N GLU A 12 -9.68 -7.98 7.65
CA GLU A 12 -10.33 -7.57 8.90
C GLU A 12 -9.64 -6.33 9.46
N LEU A 13 -10.41 -5.52 10.17
CA LEU A 13 -9.89 -4.33 10.86
C LEU A 13 -8.75 -4.74 11.80
N GLY A 14 -7.60 -4.06 11.72
CA GLY A 14 -6.37 -4.44 12.43
C GLY A 14 -5.36 -5.23 11.61
N GLU A 15 -5.76 -5.77 10.46
CA GLU A 15 -4.93 -6.67 9.64
C GLU A 15 -4.43 -6.04 8.33
N HIS A 16 -4.76 -4.75 8.11
CA HIS A 16 -4.38 -3.97 6.94
C HIS A 16 -4.34 -2.46 7.24
N ALA A 17 -3.92 -1.66 6.25
CA ALA A 17 -3.99 -0.20 6.25
C ALA A 17 -4.62 0.32 4.94
N THR A 18 -5.87 -0.07 4.66
CA THR A 18 -6.61 0.27 3.43
C THR A 18 -7.84 1.11 3.77
N ARG A 19 -7.82 2.40 3.43
CA ARG A 19 -8.81 3.37 3.91
C ARG A 19 -10.05 3.46 3.02
N PHE A 20 -9.96 3.00 1.77
CA PHE A 20 -11.09 3.05 0.84
C PHE A 20 -11.81 1.70 0.65
N HIS A 21 -11.28 0.61 1.23
CA HIS A 21 -11.91 -0.70 1.08
C HIS A 21 -13.09 -0.86 2.04
N PHE A 22 -14.30 -1.06 1.50
CA PHE A 22 -15.57 -1.08 2.24
C PHE A 22 -15.62 -2.13 3.37
N ALA A 23 -15.03 -3.31 3.16
CA ALA A 23 -15.00 -4.36 4.20
C ALA A 23 -13.96 -4.09 5.30
N GLY A 24 -13.05 -3.13 5.08
CA GLY A 24 -11.93 -2.84 5.97
C GLY A 24 -12.19 -1.72 6.97
N GLY A 25 -13.42 -1.20 7.07
CA GLY A 25 -13.79 -0.21 8.11
C GLY A 25 -13.32 1.23 7.84
N GLY A 26 -12.90 1.54 6.61
CA GLY A 26 -12.59 2.91 6.20
C GLY A 26 -13.86 3.74 6.03
N ARG A 27 -14.11 4.69 6.93
CA ARG A 27 -15.27 5.58 6.87
C ARG A 27 -14.87 7.04 7.13
N PRO A 28 -15.60 8.03 6.60
CA PRO A 28 -15.31 9.43 6.85
C PRO A 28 -15.23 9.74 8.36
N GLY A 29 -14.22 10.48 8.77
CA GLY A 29 -13.92 10.80 10.16
C GLY A 29 -12.89 11.92 10.29
N VAL A 30 -12.65 12.36 11.52
CA VAL A 30 -11.63 13.37 11.82
C VAL A 30 -10.47 12.71 12.55
N LEU A 31 -9.28 12.78 11.97
CA LEU A 31 -8.04 12.36 12.61
C LEU A 31 -6.94 13.39 12.33
N GLN A 32 -6.17 13.73 13.38
CA GLN A 32 -5.00 14.61 13.29
C GLN A 32 -5.28 15.95 12.55
N GLY A 33 -6.44 16.56 12.82
CA GLY A 33 -6.78 17.88 12.30
C GLY A 33 -7.37 17.91 10.88
N THR A 34 -7.66 16.75 10.28
CA THR A 34 -8.26 16.67 8.93
C THR A 34 -9.51 15.80 8.92
N PHE A 35 -10.49 16.16 8.09
CA PHE A 35 -11.65 15.32 7.79
C PHE A 35 -11.35 14.50 6.52
N SER A 36 -11.31 13.18 6.64
CA SER A 36 -10.94 12.25 5.57
C SER A 36 -11.45 10.84 5.86
N TYR A 37 -11.04 9.85 5.07
CA TYR A 37 -11.29 8.45 5.36
C TYR A 37 -10.32 7.94 6.42
N VAL A 38 -10.89 7.28 7.44
CA VAL A 38 -10.18 6.77 8.61
C VAL A 38 -10.63 5.35 8.90
N LEU A 39 -9.69 4.49 9.26
CA LEU A 39 -9.93 3.18 9.83
C LEU A 39 -10.34 3.33 11.30
N GLN A 40 -11.59 3.03 11.59
CA GLN A 40 -12.17 3.22 12.91
C GLN A 40 -13.27 2.19 13.17
N ASP A 41 -13.45 1.83 14.45
CA ASP A 41 -14.51 0.92 14.88
C ASP A 41 -15.89 1.57 14.83
N LEU A 42 -16.93 0.86 15.27
CA LEU A 42 -18.30 1.37 15.24
C LEU A 42 -18.49 2.63 16.09
N ASP A 43 -17.80 2.73 17.22
CA ASP A 43 -17.86 3.85 18.17
C ASP A 43 -16.98 5.04 17.75
N GLY A 44 -16.22 4.89 16.68
CA GLY A 44 -15.35 5.93 16.13
C GLY A 44 -13.97 6.00 16.78
N GLN A 45 -13.58 4.95 17.50
CA GLN A 45 -12.21 4.80 17.97
C GLN A 45 -11.31 4.41 16.79
N ILE A 46 -10.11 4.98 16.76
CA ILE A 46 -9.13 4.71 15.72
C ILE A 46 -8.68 3.26 15.83
N ALA A 47 -8.83 2.53 14.73
CA ALA A 47 -8.45 1.13 14.68
C ALA A 47 -6.93 0.96 14.61
N ALA A 48 -6.45 -0.16 15.12
CA ALA A 48 -5.11 -0.64 14.80
C ALA A 48 -4.99 -0.95 13.30
N THR A 49 -3.77 -0.93 12.81
CA THR A 49 -3.44 -1.25 11.41
C THR A 49 -2.32 -2.27 11.34
N HIS A 50 -2.15 -2.85 10.15
CA HIS A 50 -1.00 -3.69 9.86
C HIS A 50 -0.51 -3.46 8.43
N SER A 51 0.80 -3.33 8.29
CA SER A 51 1.50 -3.51 7.02
C SER A 51 2.93 -3.94 7.31
N ILE A 52 3.51 -4.75 6.43
CA ILE A 52 4.96 -4.99 6.42
C ILE A 52 5.77 -3.70 6.20
N SER A 53 5.16 -2.71 5.56
CA SER A 53 5.77 -1.43 5.24
C SER A 53 5.39 -0.38 6.29
N ALA A 54 6.32 -0.03 7.17
CA ALA A 54 6.10 0.95 8.22
C ALA A 54 5.57 2.31 7.68
N GLY A 55 6.01 2.76 6.51
CA GLY A 55 5.54 4.03 5.92
C GLY A 55 4.11 4.00 5.37
N LEU A 56 3.47 2.82 5.23
CA LEU A 56 2.07 2.68 4.79
C LEU A 56 1.14 2.27 5.94
N ASP A 57 1.70 1.91 7.10
CA ASP A 57 0.98 1.46 8.28
C ASP A 57 0.34 2.65 9.02
N TYR A 58 -0.70 3.20 8.41
CA TYR A 58 -1.36 4.42 8.88
C TYR A 58 -2.88 4.36 8.69
N PRO A 59 -3.69 4.71 9.72
CA PRO A 59 -5.13 4.51 9.72
C PRO A 59 -5.92 5.55 8.93
N ALA A 60 -5.33 6.67 8.51
CA ALA A 60 -6.02 7.70 7.74
C ALA A 60 -5.37 7.94 6.38
N ILE A 61 -6.02 8.74 5.54
CA ILE A 61 -5.45 9.17 4.26
C ILE A 61 -5.63 10.68 4.09
N GLY A 62 -4.75 11.32 3.32
CA GLY A 62 -4.84 12.77 3.07
C GLY A 62 -6.18 13.18 2.45
N PRO A 63 -6.76 14.33 2.83
CA PRO A 63 -8.08 14.75 2.36
C PRO A 63 -8.15 14.99 0.85
N GLU A 64 -7.04 15.35 0.20
CA GLU A 64 -6.98 15.45 -1.26
C GLU A 64 -7.16 14.08 -1.94
N HIS A 65 -6.60 13.02 -1.36
CA HIS A 65 -6.82 11.66 -1.86
C HIS A 65 -8.28 11.22 -1.69
N ALA A 66 -8.91 11.59 -0.57
CA ALA A 66 -10.35 11.37 -0.35
C ALA A 66 -11.19 12.09 -1.41
N TYR A 67 -10.91 13.37 -1.66
CA TYR A 67 -11.59 14.12 -2.73
C TYR A 67 -11.43 13.45 -4.11
N LEU A 68 -10.21 13.03 -4.47
CA LEU A 68 -9.93 12.38 -5.75
C LEU A 68 -10.55 10.98 -5.89
N HIS A 69 -10.72 10.27 -4.77
CA HIS A 69 -11.46 9.02 -4.69
C HIS A 69 -12.94 9.27 -4.97
N ASP A 70 -13.54 10.19 -4.22
CA ASP A 70 -14.98 10.48 -4.28
C ASP A 70 -15.39 11.09 -5.63
N SER A 71 -14.48 11.81 -6.27
CA SER A 71 -14.69 12.35 -7.62
C SER A 71 -14.36 11.33 -8.73
N GLU A 72 -14.05 10.08 -8.39
CA GLU A 72 -13.66 8.99 -9.30
C GLU A 72 -12.46 9.33 -10.22
N ARG A 73 -11.64 10.32 -9.84
CA ARG A 73 -10.50 10.78 -10.65
C ARG A 73 -9.28 9.85 -10.50
N VAL A 74 -9.16 9.23 -9.33
CA VAL A 74 -8.12 8.25 -8.97
C VAL A 74 -8.80 6.99 -8.48
N SER A 75 -8.37 5.83 -8.98
CA SER A 75 -8.78 4.54 -8.45
C SER A 75 -7.82 4.11 -7.35
N TYR A 76 -8.32 3.58 -6.24
CA TYR A 76 -7.50 3.05 -5.16
C TYR A 76 -7.64 1.54 -5.10
N VAL A 77 -6.51 0.85 -5.06
CA VAL A 77 -6.40 -0.61 -5.04
C VAL A 77 -5.48 -1.01 -3.89
N THR A 78 -5.33 -2.30 -3.67
CA THR A 78 -4.52 -2.83 -2.57
C THR A 78 -3.46 -3.79 -3.07
N ALA A 79 -2.35 -3.87 -2.33
CA ALA A 79 -1.37 -4.94 -2.47
C ALA A 79 -1.09 -5.53 -1.09
N SER A 80 -1.10 -6.87 -0.96
CA SER A 80 -0.81 -7.51 0.33
C SER A 80 0.68 -7.49 0.65
N ASP A 81 1.04 -7.80 1.90
CA ASP A 81 2.43 -7.87 2.33
C ASP A 81 3.25 -8.87 1.50
N ASN A 82 2.66 -10.03 1.17
CA ASN A 82 3.30 -11.02 0.30
C ASN A 82 3.52 -10.50 -1.13
N GLU A 83 2.54 -9.81 -1.70
CA GLU A 83 2.68 -9.22 -3.03
C GLU A 83 3.77 -8.14 -3.06
N ALA A 84 3.87 -7.33 -2.01
CA ALA A 84 4.93 -6.34 -1.86
C ALA A 84 6.31 -7.00 -1.71
N LEU A 85 6.44 -8.07 -0.93
CA LEU A 85 7.69 -8.83 -0.79
C LEU A 85 8.14 -9.46 -2.12
N ASP A 86 7.21 -10.06 -2.85
CA ASP A 86 7.50 -10.66 -4.16
C ASP A 86 7.98 -9.60 -5.15
N ALA A 87 7.31 -8.43 -5.17
CA ALA A 87 7.70 -7.31 -6.02
C ALA A 87 9.06 -6.71 -5.64
N PHE A 88 9.35 -6.59 -4.33
CA PHE A 88 10.67 -6.17 -3.84
C PHE A 88 11.77 -7.08 -4.39
N GLN A 89 11.61 -8.39 -4.20
CA GLN A 89 12.59 -9.38 -4.65
C GLN A 89 12.72 -9.40 -6.17
N LEU A 90 11.62 -9.28 -6.89
CA LEU A 90 11.61 -9.30 -8.35
C LEU A 90 12.37 -8.11 -8.93
N LEU A 91 12.10 -6.90 -8.43
CA LEU A 91 12.78 -5.69 -8.90
C LEU A 91 14.28 -5.73 -8.57
N ALA A 92 14.64 -6.25 -7.39
CA ALA A 92 16.04 -6.45 -7.01
C ALA A 92 16.76 -7.43 -7.94
N LYS A 93 16.12 -8.57 -8.25
CA LYS A 93 16.71 -9.64 -9.07
C LYS A 93 16.80 -9.27 -10.56
N LEU A 94 15.81 -8.57 -11.10
CA LEU A 94 15.75 -8.27 -12.53
C LEU A 94 16.44 -6.96 -12.89
N GLU A 95 16.32 -5.93 -12.06
CA GLU A 95 16.77 -4.57 -12.38
C GLU A 95 17.92 -4.09 -11.48
N GLY A 96 18.30 -4.86 -10.45
CA GLY A 96 19.35 -4.47 -9.51
C GLY A 96 18.96 -3.28 -8.62
N ILE A 97 17.66 -2.99 -8.50
CA ILE A 97 17.12 -1.89 -7.71
C ILE A 97 16.50 -2.47 -6.44
N LEU A 98 16.92 -1.99 -5.27
CA LEU A 98 16.29 -2.31 -3.99
C LEU A 98 15.22 -1.24 -3.68
N PRO A 99 13.93 -1.49 -3.94
CA PRO A 99 12.87 -0.53 -3.64
C PRO A 99 12.57 -0.49 -2.14
N ALA A 100 12.09 0.65 -1.64
CA ALA A 100 11.45 0.66 -0.32
C ALA A 100 10.19 -0.23 -0.33
N LEU A 101 9.86 -0.87 0.79
CA LEU A 101 8.65 -1.72 0.88
C LEU A 101 7.37 -0.93 0.54
N GLU A 102 7.34 0.38 0.80
CA GLU A 102 6.27 1.28 0.38
C GLU A 102 6.12 1.29 -1.16
N SER A 103 7.24 1.45 -1.86
CA SER A 103 7.29 1.46 -3.33
C SER A 103 6.95 0.09 -3.92
N SER A 104 7.34 -0.99 -3.23
CA SER A 104 7.09 -2.37 -3.68
C SER A 104 5.60 -2.68 -3.81
N HIS A 105 4.74 -2.07 -3.00
CA HIS A 105 3.28 -2.17 -3.18
C HIS A 105 2.82 -1.64 -4.55
N ALA A 106 3.36 -0.49 -4.96
CA ALA A 106 3.05 0.10 -6.26
C ALA A 106 3.56 -0.77 -7.42
N VAL A 107 4.77 -1.33 -7.29
CA VAL A 107 5.36 -2.26 -8.26
C VAL A 107 4.55 -3.54 -8.37
N ALA A 108 4.13 -4.11 -7.23
CA ALA A 108 3.30 -5.32 -7.18
C ALA A 108 2.00 -5.14 -7.95
N TYR A 109 1.32 -4.01 -7.76
CA TYR A 109 0.13 -3.70 -8.55
C TYR A 109 0.46 -3.46 -10.02
N ALA A 110 1.53 -2.72 -10.33
CA ALA A 110 1.92 -2.41 -11.70
C ALA A 110 2.17 -3.66 -12.55
N ILE A 111 2.80 -4.70 -11.98
CA ILE A 111 3.01 -6.00 -12.64
C ILE A 111 1.67 -6.64 -13.01
N LYS A 112 0.74 -6.72 -12.05
CA LYS A 112 -0.61 -7.27 -12.27
C LYS A 112 -1.39 -6.46 -13.32
N ALA A 113 -1.29 -5.13 -13.27
CA ALA A 113 -1.95 -4.23 -14.20
C ALA A 113 -1.38 -4.37 -15.61
N ALA A 114 -0.06 -4.36 -15.77
CA ALA A 114 0.64 -4.45 -17.04
C ALA A 114 0.31 -5.75 -17.80
N ALA A 115 0.10 -6.87 -17.09
CA ALA A 115 -0.33 -8.13 -17.70
C ALA A 115 -1.69 -8.05 -18.43
N ARG A 116 -2.50 -7.03 -18.12
CA ARG A 116 -3.81 -6.76 -18.74
C ARG A 116 -3.77 -5.66 -19.80
N LEU A 117 -2.64 -4.96 -19.93
CA LEU A 117 -2.46 -3.88 -20.89
C LEU A 117 -1.90 -4.39 -22.21
N SER A 118 -2.15 -3.64 -23.28
CA SER A 118 -1.48 -3.87 -24.56
C SER A 118 0.01 -3.51 -24.47
N LYS A 119 0.83 -4.14 -25.31
CA LYS A 119 2.29 -3.92 -25.37
C LYS A 119 2.70 -2.47 -25.68
N ASN A 120 1.80 -1.65 -26.22
CA ASN A 120 2.09 -0.27 -26.63
C ASN A 120 1.73 0.75 -25.53
N GLN A 121 1.17 0.32 -24.40
CA GLN A 121 0.84 1.21 -23.30
C GLN A 121 2.04 1.39 -22.37
N VAL A 122 2.22 2.63 -21.90
CA VAL A 122 3.28 3.00 -20.97
C VAL A 122 2.69 3.11 -19.57
N VAL A 123 3.35 2.47 -18.60
CA VAL A 123 3.05 2.58 -17.17
C VAL A 123 4.18 3.33 -16.49
N ILE A 124 3.84 4.33 -15.69
CA ILE A 124 4.79 5.06 -14.85
C ILE A 124 4.51 4.68 -13.41
N VAL A 125 5.53 4.20 -12.71
CA VAL A 125 5.47 3.86 -11.29
C VAL A 125 6.37 4.83 -10.52
N ASN A 126 5.84 5.40 -9.45
CA ASN A 126 6.65 6.21 -8.54
C ASN A 126 7.41 5.29 -7.58
N LEU A 127 8.74 5.18 -7.74
CA LEU A 127 9.62 4.58 -6.75
C LEU A 127 9.93 5.62 -5.67
N SER A 128 9.03 5.72 -4.70
CA SER A 128 9.04 6.74 -3.64
C SER A 128 10.28 6.70 -2.74
N GLY A 129 10.99 5.58 -2.66
CA GLY A 129 12.19 5.48 -1.83
C GLY A 129 13.04 4.24 -2.12
N ARG A 130 14.24 4.23 -1.52
CA ARG A 130 15.19 3.12 -1.55
C ARG A 130 14.99 2.15 -0.38
N GLY A 131 15.28 0.88 -0.62
CA GLY A 131 15.02 -0.23 0.31
C GLY A 131 16.10 -0.50 1.36
N ASP A 132 17.17 0.30 1.44
CA ASP A 132 18.26 0.06 2.40
C ASP A 132 17.77 -0.08 3.85
N LYS A 133 16.75 0.71 4.24
CA LYS A 133 16.14 0.64 5.57
C LYS A 133 15.36 -0.66 5.83
N ASP A 134 14.92 -1.32 4.77
CA ASP A 134 14.02 -2.48 4.83
C ASP A 134 14.79 -3.81 4.71
N VAL A 135 16.08 -3.80 4.37
CA VAL A 135 16.88 -5.00 4.09
C VAL A 135 16.87 -5.98 5.27
N HIS A 136 17.03 -5.49 6.50
CA HIS A 136 17.00 -6.35 7.70
C HIS A 136 15.63 -6.98 7.90
N THR A 137 14.57 -6.19 7.82
CA THR A 137 13.18 -6.67 7.92
C THR A 137 12.89 -7.75 6.88
N VAL A 138 13.28 -7.51 5.62
CA VAL A 138 13.08 -8.47 4.54
C VAL A 138 13.92 -9.74 4.75
N ALA A 139 15.17 -9.61 5.18
CA ALA A 139 16.04 -10.75 5.43
C ALA A 139 15.49 -11.63 6.55
N ASP A 140 15.02 -11.03 7.65
CA ASP A 140 14.41 -11.75 8.76
C ASP A 140 13.15 -12.51 8.32
N ILE A 141 12.29 -11.86 7.53
CA ILE A 141 11.03 -12.47 7.03
C ILE A 141 11.30 -13.60 6.03
N LEU A 142 12.34 -13.46 5.20
CA LEU A 142 12.74 -14.48 4.24
C LEU A 142 13.67 -15.54 4.83
N GLU A 143 13.99 -15.44 6.12
CA GLU A 143 14.94 -16.32 6.84
C GLU A 143 16.32 -16.40 6.15
N VAL A 144 16.77 -15.28 5.58
CA VAL A 144 18.07 -15.15 4.89
C VAL A 144 19.09 -14.53 5.83
N LYS A 145 20.29 -15.13 5.90
CA LYS A 145 21.43 -14.49 6.59
C LYS A 145 22.05 -13.42 5.68
N LEU A 146 22.16 -12.21 6.22
CA LEU A 146 22.90 -11.08 5.63
C LEU A 146 24.41 -11.23 5.85
#